data_AF-A0AAU1K3R9-F1
#
_entry.id   AF-A0AAU1K3R9-F1
#
_cell.length_a   1.000
_cell.length_b   1.000
_cell.length_c   1.000
_cell.angle_alpha   90.00
_cell.angle_beta   90.00
_cell.angle_gamma   90.00
#
_symmetry.space_group_name_H-M   'P 1'
#
loop_
_entity.id
_entity.type
_entity.pdbx_description
1 polymer ?
#
loop_
_entity_poly.entity_id
_entity_poly.type
_entity_poly.pdbx_seq_one_letter_code
_entity_poly.pdbx_strand_id
1 'polypeptide(L)' 'MTVGKALGLLVAAVLLLAGGALALTGMGYLGGGGTSTAWSVLGAALAGFGVALVISIFRGPGR' A
#
# COMPACT_ATOMS: atom_id res chain seq x y z
N MET A 1 -14.43 12.26 12.77
CA MET A 1 -13.72 11.00 12.48
C MET A 1 -13.34 10.35 13.80
N THR A 2 -13.62 9.06 14.01
CA THR A 2 -13.14 8.36 15.22
C THR A 2 -11.63 8.14 15.14
N VAL A 3 -10.92 8.18 16.27
CA VAL A 3 -9.45 8.01 16.34
C VAL A 3 -9.01 6.72 15.63
N GLY A 4 -9.76 5.62 15.77
CA GLY A 4 -9.49 4.37 15.06
C GLY A 4 -9.57 4.47 13.53
N LYS A 5 -10.52 5.24 12.98
CA LYS A 5 -10.60 5.48 11.53
C LYS A 5 -9.43 6.34 11.03
N ALA A 6 -8.98 7.31 11.81
CA ALA A 6 -7.83 8.14 11.47
C ALA A 6 -6.53 7.33 11.45
N LEU A 7 -6.30 6.49 12.48
CA LEU A 7 -5.15 5.59 12.52
C LEU A 7 -5.18 4.58 11.37
N GLY A 8 -6.34 3.98 11.09
CA GLY A 8 -6.49 3.07 9.95
C GLY A 8 -6.16 3.73 8.61
N LEU A 9 -6.60 4.98 8.39
CA LEU A 9 -6.27 5.73 7.18
C LEU A 9 -4.78 6.05 7.08
N LEU A 10 -4.13 6.35 8.21
CA LEU A 10 -2.70 6.60 8.26
C LEU A 10 -1.92 5.34 7.87
N VAL A 11 -2.27 4.19 8.45
CA VAL A 11 -1.66 2.89 8.09
C VAL A 11 -1.91 2.57 6.61
N ALA A 12 -3.12 2.81 6.11
CA ALA A 12 -3.43 2.59 4.71
C ALA A 12 -2.57 3.45 3.79
N ALA A 13 -2.41 4.73 4.11
CA ALA A 13 -1.57 5.65 3.35
C ALA A 13 -0.10 5.21 3.34
N VAL A 14 0.42 4.77 4.49
CA VAL A 14 1.80 4.26 4.58
C VAL A 14 1.99 3.03 3.72
N LEU A 15 1.07 2.07 3.76
CA LEU A 15 1.14 0.85 2.94
C LEU A 15 1.06 1.14 1.45
N LEU A 16 0.22 2.10 1.05
CA LEU A 16 0.04 2.50 -0.34
C LEU A 16 1.30 3.20 -0.88
N LEU A 17 1.86 4.12 -0.11
CA LEU A 17 3.08 4.85 -0.48
C LEU A 17 4.32 3.95 -0.46
N ALA A 18 4.51 3.17 0.60
CA ALA A 18 5.66 2.27 0.73
C ALA A 18 5.59 1.12 -0.28
N GLY A 19 4.42 0.51 -0.46
CA GLY A 19 4.20 -0.54 -1.45
C GLY A 19 4.36 -0.03 -2.88
N GLY A 20 3.79 1.14 -3.19
CA GLY A 20 3.95 1.79 -4.49
C GLY A 20 5.42 2.09 -4.79
N ALA A 21 6.12 2.74 -3.86
CA ALA A 21 7.54 3.04 -4.01
C ALA A 21 8.39 1.77 -4.19
N LEU A 22 8.10 0.71 -3.44
CA LEU A 22 8.79 -0.58 -3.59
C LEU A 22 8.50 -1.22 -4.96
N ALA A 23 7.26 -1.12 -5.44
CA ALA A 23 6.87 -1.66 -6.74
C ALA A 23 7.60 -0.95 -7.88
N LEU A 24 7.61 0.38 -7.85
CA LEU A 24 8.33 1.22 -8.81
C LEU A 24 9.84 1.02 -8.71
N THR A 25 10.38 0.79 -7.51
CA THR A 25 11.80 0.48 -7.31
C THR A 25 12.16 -0.87 -7.93
N GLY A 26 11.35 -1.90 -7.69
CA GLY A 26 11.52 -3.22 -8.32
C GLY A 26 11.40 -3.16 -9.86
N MET A 27 10.59 -2.25 -10.39
CA MET A 27 10.49 -2.00 -11.84
C MET A 27 11.65 -1.16 -12.39
N GLY A 28 12.55 -0.67 -11.52
CA GLY A 28 13.69 0.15 -11.92
C GLY A 28 13.37 1.63 -12.16
N TYR A 29 12.12 2.08 -11.94
CA TYR A 29 11.73 3.47 -12.18
C TYR A 29 12.30 4.46 -11.16
N LEU A 30 12.65 3.99 -9.95
CA LEU A 30 13.16 4.82 -8.86
C LEU A 30 14.68 4.69 -8.62
N GLY A 31 15.39 3.97 -9.51
CA GLY A 31 16.87 3.97 -9.50
C GLY A 31 17.55 3.18 -8.38
N GLY A 32 16.86 2.24 -7.72
CA GLY A 32 17.37 1.49 -6.56
C GLY A 32 18.26 0.27 -6.85
N GLY A 33 18.68 0.07 -8.10
CA GLY A 33 19.51 -1.08 -8.51
C GLY A 33 18.67 -2.27 -9.00
N GLY A 34 18.95 -2.72 -10.24
CA GLY A 34 18.46 -3.95 -10.86
C GLY A 34 16.94 -4.16 -10.90
N THR A 35 16.36 -4.24 -12.09
CA THR A 35 14.97 -4.66 -12.27
C THR A 35 14.73 -6.03 -11.61
N SER A 36 13.83 -6.08 -10.64
CA SER A 36 13.53 -7.25 -9.82
C SER A 36 12.03 -7.47 -9.73
N THR A 37 11.52 -8.42 -10.51
CA THR A 37 10.08 -8.76 -10.56
C THR A 37 9.51 -9.10 -9.18
N ALA A 38 10.29 -9.76 -8.32
CA ALA A 38 9.87 -10.08 -6.95
C ALA A 38 9.55 -8.83 -6.12
N TRP A 39 10.40 -7.79 -6.19
CA TRP A 39 10.18 -6.53 -5.48
C TRP A 39 9.00 -5.74 -6.08
N SER A 40 8.79 -5.82 -7.40
CA SER A 40 7.61 -5.26 -8.05
C SER A 40 6.31 -5.90 -7.56
N VAL A 41 6.27 -7.23 -7.48
CA VAL A 41 5.08 -7.98 -7.04
C VAL A 41 4.79 -7.74 -5.56
N LEU A 42 5.82 -7.79 -4.70
CA LEU A 42 5.68 -7.52 -3.27
C LEU A 42 5.19 -6.09 -3.02
N GLY A 43 5.76 -5.10 -3.72
CA GLY A 43 5.32 -3.71 -3.61
C GLY A 43 3.86 -3.51 -4.05
N ALA A 44 3.47 -4.10 -5.18
CA ALA A 44 2.10 -4.02 -5.67
C ALA A 44 1.09 -4.68 -4.71
N ALA A 45 1.44 -5.83 -4.13
CA ALA A 45 0.62 -6.49 -3.12
C ALA A 45 0.46 -5.64 -1.85
N LEU A 46 1.55 -5.03 -1.37
CA LEU A 46 1.53 -4.15 -0.21
C LEU A 46 0.68 -2.89 -0.44
N ALA A 47 0.79 -2.29 -1.63
CA ALA A 47 -0.03 -1.16 -2.04
C ALA A 47 -1.51 -1.54 -2.14
N GLY A 48 -1.80 -2.72 -2.70
CA GLY A 48 -3.14 -3.28 -2.77
C GLY A 48 -3.76 -3.52 -1.39
N PHE A 49 -2.97 -3.96 -0.41
CA PHE A 49 -3.41 -4.09 0.97
C PHE A 49 -3.76 -2.73 1.60
N GLY A 50 -2.98 -1.68 1.30
CA GLY A 50 -3.31 -0.31 1.67
C GLY A 50 -4.69 0.12 1.16
N VAL A 51 -4.97 -0.11 -0.13
CA VAL A 51 -6.28 0.18 -0.74
C VAL A 51 -7.40 -0.64 -0.10
N ALA A 52 -7.19 -1.93 0.13
CA ALA A 52 -8.17 -2.81 0.78
C ALA A 52 -8.49 -2.32 2.21
N LEU A 53 -7.49 -1.82 2.94
CA LEU A 53 -7.68 -1.24 4.27
C LEU A 53 -8.54 0.03 4.22
N VAL A 54 -8.28 0.93 3.26
CA VAL A 54 -9.15 2.11 3.03
C VAL A 54 -10.58 1.67 2.78
N ILE A 55 -10.79 0.71 1.87
CA ILE A 55 -12.13 0.19 1.57
C ILE A 55 -12.77 -0.39 2.83
N SER A 56 -12.06 -1.19 3.61
CA SER A 56 -12.58 -1.78 4.86
C SER A 56 -13.00 -0.71 5.88
N ILE A 57 -12.24 0.38 6.00
CA ILE A 57 -12.53 1.49 6.93
C ILE A 57 -13.84 2.22 6.54
N PHE A 58 -14.08 2.40 5.24
CA PHE A 58 -15.27 3.08 4.74
C PHE A 58 -16.47 2.16 4.56
N ARG A 59 -16.25 0.88 4.26
CA ARG A 59 -17.32 -0.11 4.07
C ARG A 59 -17.88 -0.62 5.41
N GLY A 60 -17.13 -0.48 6.51
CA GLY A 60 -17.54 -0.89 7.84
C GLY A 60 -17.70 -2.42 8.00
N PRO A 61 -17.63 -2.96 9.22
CA PRO A 61 -17.99 -4.35 9.47
C PRO A 61 -19.51 -4.48 9.35
N GLY A 62 -19.99 -4.85 8.17
CA GLY A 62 -21.41 -5.10 7.92
C GLY A 62 -21.97 -4.29 6.75
N ARG A 63 -21.85 -4.85 5.54
CA ARG A 63 -23.07 -5.16 4.81
C ARG A 63 -23.40 -6.62 5.09
#